data_AF-A0A958D0F9-F1
#
_entry.id   AF-A0A958D0F9-F1
#
_cell.length_a   1.000
_cell.length_b   1.000
_cell.length_c   1.000
_cell.angle_alpha   90.00
_cell.angle_beta   90.00
_cell.angle_gamma   90.00
#
_symmetry.space_group_name_H-M   'P 1'
#
loop_
_entity.id
_entity.type
_entity.pdbx_description
1 polymer ?
#
loop_
_entity_poly.entity_id
_entity_poly.type
_entity_poly.pdbx_seq_one_letter_code
_entity_poly.pdbx_strand_id
1 'polypeptide(L)'
;LTFEDFKKVGGTVGAGTVMVFDDSVDLRDVLARIGAFFAHESCGKCYPCQMGTQRQAEILRRIAAGDTRETDAATLIELGQVMTDTSICGLGQAASWAIIDAHRRWPALLTQD
;
A
#
# COMPACT_ATOMS: atom_id res chain seq x y z
N LEU A 1 21.62 3.31 8.16
CA LEU A 1 20.16 3.04 8.29
C LEU A 1 19.75 3.40 9.71
N THR A 2 19.32 4.63 9.96
CA THR A 2 18.84 5.09 11.27
C THR A 2 17.38 5.51 11.15
N PHE A 3 16.64 5.49 12.26
CA PHE A 3 15.25 5.96 12.26
C PHE A 3 15.18 7.45 11.91
N GLU A 4 16.11 8.25 12.45
CA GLU A 4 16.17 9.70 12.31
C GLU A 4 16.45 10.11 10.86
N ASP A 5 17.35 9.42 10.17
CA ASP A 5 17.68 9.77 8.78
C ASP A 5 16.57 9.36 7.82
N PHE A 6 15.88 8.23 8.05
CA PHE A 6 14.73 7.83 7.23
C PHE A 6 13.53 8.76 7.42
N LYS A 7 13.32 9.26 8.64
CA LYS A 7 12.26 10.22 8.91
C LYS A 7 12.44 11.51 8.09
N LYS A 8 13.69 11.96 7.87
CA LYS A 8 13.99 13.15 7.06
C LYS A 8 13.60 13.00 5.59
N VAL A 9 13.57 11.77 5.06
CA VAL A 9 13.16 11.48 3.67
C VAL A 9 11.69 11.02 3.58
N GLY A 10 10.92 11.19 4.65
CA GLY A 10 9.51 10.79 4.71
C GLY A 10 9.30 9.28 4.69
N GLY A 11 10.30 8.51 5.12
CA GLY A 11 10.22 7.07 5.30
C GLY A 11 10.36 6.65 6.77
N THR A 12 10.32 5.35 7.01
CA THR A 12 10.59 4.76 8.32
C THR A 12 11.43 3.50 8.16
N VAL A 13 12.18 3.13 9.20
CA VAL A 13 12.86 1.84 9.30
C VAL A 13 11.98 0.95 10.17
N GLY A 14 11.47 -0.16 9.62
CA GLY A 14 10.71 -1.14 10.38
C GLY A 14 11.63 -2.11 11.12
N ALA A 15 11.46 -3.42 10.86
CA ALA A 15 12.31 -4.48 11.42
C ALA A 15 13.75 -4.52 10.85
N GLY A 16 14.18 -3.49 10.10
CA GLY A 16 15.48 -3.46 9.42
C GLY A 16 15.55 -4.27 8.11
N THR A 17 14.43 -4.81 7.64
CA THR A 17 14.36 -5.54 6.37
C THR A 17 14.44 -4.60 5.17
N VAL A 18 15.24 -4.95 4.17
CA VAL A 18 15.35 -4.25 2.89
C VAL A 18 15.00 -5.21 1.77
N MET A 19 14.06 -4.81 0.91
CA MET A 19 13.67 -5.55 -0.30
C MET A 19 14.12 -4.75 -1.53
N VAL A 20 14.79 -5.43 -2.46
CA VAL A 20 15.34 -4.82 -3.68
C VAL A 20 14.69 -5.49 -4.88
N PHE A 21 14.20 -4.68 -5.82
CA PHE A 21 13.61 -5.11 -7.08
C PHE A 21 14.35 -4.43 -8.23
N ASP A 22 14.58 -5.17 -9.31
CA ASP A 22 15.13 -4.64 -10.56
C ASP A 22 14.02 -4.46 -11.60
N ASP A 23 14.40 -4.03 -12.81
CA ASP A 23 13.47 -3.73 -13.90
C ASP A 23 12.83 -4.98 -14.52
N SER A 24 13.21 -6.19 -14.09
CA SER A 24 12.58 -7.45 -14.53
C SER A 24 11.30 -7.77 -13.76
N VAL A 25 11.07 -7.08 -12.63
CA VAL A 25 9.93 -7.34 -11.73
C VAL A 25 8.79 -6.35 -11.99
N ASP A 26 7.58 -6.89 -12.21
CA ASP A 26 6.38 -6.06 -12.27
C ASP A 26 5.98 -5.57 -10.87
N LEU A 27 6.17 -4.28 -10.62
CA LEU A 27 5.80 -3.63 -9.36
C LEU A 27 4.28 -3.64 -9.11
N ARG A 28 3.43 -3.74 -10.14
CA ARG A 28 1.98 -3.87 -9.94
C ARG A 28 1.63 -5.20 -9.28
N ASP A 29 2.27 -6.30 -9.71
CA ASP A 29 2.12 -7.61 -9.07
C ASP A 29 2.66 -7.60 -7.63
N VAL A 30 3.82 -6.96 -7.40
CA VAL A 30 4.38 -6.80 -6.03
C VAL A 30 3.39 -6.08 -5.11
N LEU A 31 2.83 -4.95 -5.55
CA LEU A 31 1.84 -4.22 -4.77
C LEU A 31 0.58 -5.05 -4.52
N ALA A 32 0.09 -5.79 -5.52
CA ALA A 32 -1.05 -6.69 -5.36
C ALA A 32 -0.82 -7.78 -4.31
N ARG A 33 0.39 -8.36 -4.26
CA ARG A 33 0.77 -9.33 -3.22
C ARG A 33 0.85 -8.70 -1.83
N ILE A 34 1.38 -7.48 -1.72
CA ILE A 34 1.41 -6.73 -0.46
C ILE A 34 -0.02 -6.44 0.02
N GLY A 35 -0.90 -5.98 -0.87
CA GLY A 35 -2.31 -5.74 -0.53
C GLY A 35 -3.02 -7.02 -0.08
N ALA A 36 -2.79 -8.14 -0.78
CA ALA A 36 -3.34 -9.44 -0.40
C ALA A 36 -2.84 -9.92 0.96
N PHE A 37 -1.55 -9.71 1.28
CA PHE A 37 -0.97 -10.02 2.58
C PHE A 37 -1.67 -9.26 3.71
N PHE A 38 -1.81 -7.93 3.60
CA PHE A 38 -2.48 -7.15 4.65
C PHE A 38 -3.97 -7.48 4.78
N ALA A 39 -4.64 -7.85 3.68
CA ALA A 39 -6.01 -8.33 3.74
C ALA A 39 -6.12 -9.67 4.48
N HIS A 40 -5.15 -10.57 4.31
CA HIS A 40 -5.09 -11.87 4.98
C HIS A 40 -4.74 -11.75 6.47
N GLU A 41 -3.75 -10.90 6.81
CA GLU A 41 -3.24 -10.75 8.19
C GLU A 41 -4.04 -9.77 9.05
N SER A 42 -5.08 -9.14 8.48
CA SER A 42 -5.98 -8.29 9.24
C SER A 42 -6.71 -9.11 10.31
N CYS A 43 -6.54 -8.76 11.58
CA CYS A 43 -7.23 -9.44 12.69
C CYS A 43 -8.73 -9.13 12.76
N GLY A 44 -9.24 -8.22 11.92
CA GLY A 44 -10.66 -7.87 11.84
C GLY A 44 -11.20 -6.98 12.97
N LYS A 45 -10.36 -6.51 13.91
CA LYS A 45 -10.83 -5.79 15.10
C LYS A 45 -11.33 -4.36 14.84
N CYS A 46 -10.83 -3.68 13.81
CA CYS A 46 -11.28 -2.33 13.45
C CYS A 46 -11.71 -2.27 11.99
N TYR A 47 -12.88 -1.68 11.74
CA TYR A 47 -13.47 -1.60 10.41
C TYR A 47 -12.59 -0.91 9.35
N PRO A 48 -11.89 0.21 9.66
CA PRO A 48 -10.99 0.85 8.70
C PRO A 48 -9.94 -0.13 8.18
N CYS A 49 -9.31 -0.92 9.07
CA CYS A 49 -8.36 -1.94 8.67
C CYS A 49 -9.05 -3.11 7.97
N GLN A 50 -10.08 -3.71 8.56
CA GLN A 50 -10.72 -4.92 8.03
C GLN A 50 -11.25 -4.74 6.60
N MET A 51 -12.03 -3.69 6.39
CA MET A 51 -12.63 -3.42 5.09
C MET A 51 -11.65 -2.70 4.16
N GLY A 52 -10.80 -1.83 4.71
CA GLY A 52 -9.83 -1.08 3.93
C GLY A 52 -8.79 -1.99 3.28
N THR A 53 -8.19 -2.93 4.01
CA THR A 53 -7.22 -3.87 3.42
C THR A 53 -7.86 -4.75 2.35
N GLN A 54 -9.10 -5.21 2.55
CA GLN A 54 -9.82 -5.97 1.51
C GLN A 54 -10.03 -5.13 0.25
N ARG A 55 -10.50 -3.88 0.41
CA ARG A 55 -10.75 -3.00 -0.73
C ARG A 55 -9.46 -2.65 -1.48
N GLN A 56 -8.36 -2.44 -0.76
CA GLN A 56 -7.04 -2.24 -1.37
C GLN A 56 -6.61 -3.47 -2.17
N ALA A 57 -6.74 -4.67 -1.60
CA ALA A 57 -6.40 -5.91 -2.29
C ALA A 57 -7.23 -6.12 -3.57
N GLU A 58 -8.53 -5.78 -3.55
CA GLU A 58 -9.39 -5.84 -4.73
C GLU A 58 -8.94 -4.90 -5.84
N ILE A 59 -8.68 -3.64 -5.50
CA ILE A 59 -8.25 -2.63 -6.46
C ILE A 59 -6.89 -3.00 -7.05
N LEU A 60 -5.91 -3.35 -6.19
CA LEU A 60 -4.56 -3.69 -6.64
C LEU A 60 -4.54 -4.95 -7.51
N ARG A 61 -5.33 -5.98 -7.18
CA ARG A 61 -5.46 -7.17 -8.01
C ARG A 61 -6.00 -6.83 -9.39
N ARG A 62 -6.96 -5.93 -9.46
CA ARG A 62 -7.53 -5.46 -10.73
C ARG A 62 -6.51 -4.66 -11.55
N ILE A 63 -5.75 -3.77 -10.89
CA ILE A 63 -4.66 -3.01 -11.52
C ILE A 63 -3.59 -3.96 -12.09
N ALA A 64 -3.17 -4.97 -11.32
CA ALA A 64 -2.20 -5.97 -11.77
C ALA A 64 -2.73 -6.84 -12.93
N ALA A 65 -4.05 -6.98 -13.08
CA ALA A 65 -4.69 -7.66 -14.21
C ALA A 65 -4.90 -6.74 -15.44
N GLY A 66 -4.47 -5.48 -15.38
CA GLY A 66 -4.64 -4.50 -16.46
C GLY A 66 -6.02 -3.83 -16.54
N ASP A 67 -6.91 -4.05 -15.56
CA ASP A 67 -8.26 -3.45 -15.51
C ASP A 67 -8.28 -2.22 -14.54
N THR A 68 -7.26 -1.37 -14.65
CA THR A 68 -7.16 -0.13 -13.85
C THR A 68 -8.32 0.79 -14.18
N ARG A 69 -8.87 1.51 -13.20
CA ARG A 69 -9.95 2.51 -13.41
C ARG A 69 -9.43 3.90 -13.05
N GLU A 70 -10.00 4.92 -13.68
CA GLU A 70 -9.63 6.34 -13.42
C GLU A 70 -9.71 6.72 -11.93
N THR A 71 -10.66 6.13 -11.19
CA THR A 71 -10.87 6.45 -9.77
C THR A 71 -10.02 5.64 -8.79
N ASP A 72 -9.24 4.66 -9.28
CA ASP A 72 -8.56 3.69 -8.41
C ASP A 72 -7.46 4.31 -7.58
N ALA A 73 -6.60 5.10 -8.21
CA ALA A 73 -5.52 5.80 -7.51
C ALA A 73 -6.10 6.71 -6.40
N ALA A 74 -7.08 7.55 -6.72
CA ALA A 74 -7.73 8.43 -5.75
C ALA A 74 -8.34 7.64 -4.58
N THR A 75 -9.05 6.55 -4.89
CA THR A 75 -9.67 5.67 -3.88
C THR A 75 -8.60 5.04 -2.97
N LEU A 76 -7.49 4.56 -3.52
CA LEU A 76 -6.40 3.96 -2.74
C LEU A 76 -5.76 4.97 -1.78
N ILE A 77 -5.57 6.22 -2.23
CA ILE A 77 -4.97 7.29 -1.43
C ILE A 77 -5.91 7.73 -0.30
N GLU A 78 -7.18 7.99 -0.61
CA GLU A 78 -8.17 8.39 0.39
C GLU A 78 -8.34 7.30 1.45
N LEU A 79 -8.51 6.04 1.01
CA LEU A 79 -8.64 4.91 1.90
C LEU A 79 -7.40 4.72 2.78
N GLY A 80 -6.21 4.86 2.18
CA GLY A 80 -4.95 4.74 2.93
C GLY A 80 -4.79 5.81 4.00
N GLN A 81 -5.25 7.03 3.76
CA GLN A 81 -5.27 8.09 4.77
C GLN A 81 -6.23 7.74 5.92
N VAL A 82 -7.47 7.33 5.60
CA VAL A 82 -8.44 6.90 6.61
C VAL A 82 -7.90 5.75 7.46
N MET A 83 -7.29 4.74 6.83
CA MET A 83 -6.69 3.61 7.52
C MET A 83 -5.53 4.04 8.43
N THR A 84 -4.69 4.97 7.98
CA THR A 84 -3.59 5.55 8.76
C THR A 84 -4.10 6.26 10.02
N ASP A 85 -5.17 7.05 9.88
CA ASP A 85 -5.66 7.90 10.97
C ASP A 85 -6.56 7.16 11.97
N THR A 86 -7.25 6.11 11.53
CA THR A 86 -8.36 5.51 12.30
C THR A 86 -8.18 4.04 12.67
N SER A 87 -7.08 3.39 12.25
CA SER A 87 -6.77 2.02 12.66
C SER A 87 -6.18 1.96 14.07
N ILE A 88 -6.59 0.94 14.83
CA ILE A 88 -6.23 0.79 16.26
C ILE A 88 -4.76 0.37 16.46
N CYS A 89 -4.13 -0.28 15.48
CA CYS A 89 -2.75 -0.77 15.59
C CYS A 89 -1.92 -0.50 14.33
N GLY A 90 -0.61 -0.72 14.45
CA GLY A 90 0.37 -0.45 13.39
C GLY A 90 0.13 -1.20 12.08
N LEU A 91 -0.54 -2.36 12.09
CA LEU A 91 -0.87 -3.08 10.85
C LEU A 91 -1.80 -2.25 9.98
N GLY A 92 -2.95 -1.84 10.53
CA GLY A 92 -3.92 -1.03 9.79
C GLY A 92 -3.37 0.34 9.42
N GLN A 93 -2.53 0.92 10.28
CA GLN A 93 -1.89 2.21 10.02
C GLN A 93 -0.88 2.14 8.87
N ALA A 94 -0.17 1.00 8.71
CA ALA A 94 0.91 0.85 7.74
C ALA A 94 0.53 0.12 6.44
N ALA A 95 -0.63 -0.54 6.40
CA ALA A 95 -1.03 -1.41 5.29
C ALA A 95 -1.01 -0.72 3.91
N SER A 96 -1.19 0.60 3.89
CA SER A 96 -1.29 1.39 2.66
C SER A 96 0.00 2.13 2.28
N TRP A 97 1.03 2.12 3.14
CA TRP A 97 2.21 2.96 2.95
C TRP A 97 2.97 2.64 1.66
N ALA A 98 3.12 1.35 1.32
CA ALA A 98 3.77 0.94 0.08
C ALA A 98 3.02 1.45 -1.16
N ILE A 99 1.68 1.46 -1.10
CA ILE A 99 0.81 1.91 -2.20
C ILE A 99 0.93 3.43 -2.37
N ILE A 100 0.84 4.18 -1.27
CA ILE A 100 0.94 5.64 -1.26
C ILE A 100 2.32 6.10 -1.75
N ASP A 101 3.39 5.47 -1.26
CA ASP A 101 4.75 5.83 -1.68
C ASP A 101 5.00 5.46 -3.14
N ALA A 102 4.48 4.32 -3.61
CA ALA A 102 4.54 3.94 -5.02
C ALA A 102 3.82 4.96 -5.91
N HIS A 103 2.61 5.40 -5.53
CA HIS A 103 1.89 6.44 -6.28
C HIS A 103 2.69 7.74 -6.36
N ARG A 104 3.31 8.15 -5.25
CA ARG A 104 4.10 9.39 -5.19
C ARG A 104 5.33 9.35 -6.11
N ARG A 105 5.99 8.19 -6.22
CA ARG A 105 7.21 8.02 -7.02
C ARG A 105 6.93 7.68 -8.48
N TRP A 106 5.92 6.85 -8.71
CA TRP A 106 5.55 6.32 -10.02
C TRP A 106 4.02 6.32 -10.18
N PRO A 107 3.40 7.48 -10.44
CA PRO A 107 1.95 7.61 -10.54
C PRO A 107 1.32 6.63 -11.55
N ALA A 108 2.00 6.44 -12.68
CA ALA A 108 1.65 5.53 -13.77
C ALA A 108 1.34 4.09 -13.32
N LEU A 109 1.90 3.62 -12.19
CA LEU A 109 1.63 2.29 -11.66
C LEU A 109 0.19 2.07 -11.22
N LEU A 110 -0.55 3.14 -10.91
CA LEU A 110 -1.92 3.05 -10.38
C LEU A 110 -2.95 3.83 -11.21
N THR A 111 -2.51 4.62 -12.19
CA THR A 111 -3.39 5.35 -13.11
C THR A 111 -3.56 4.59 -14.41
N GLN A 112 -4.63 4.91 -15.16
CA GLN A 112 -4.72 4.52 -16.56
C GLN A 112 -3.77 5.43 -17.36
N ASP A 113 -2.75 4.84 -17.96
CA ASP A 113 -1.96 5.42 -19.06
C ASP A 113 -2.12 4.53 -20.29
#